data_AF-A0A7S0T934-F1
#
_entry.id   AF-A0A7S0T934-F1
#
_cell.length_a   1.000
_cell.length_b   1.000
_cell.length_c   1.000
_cell.angle_alpha   90.00
_cell.angle_beta   90.00
_cell.angle_gamma   90.00
#
_symmetry.space_group_name_H-M   'P 1'
#
loop_
_entity.id
_entity.type
_entity.pdbx_description
1 polymer ?
#
loop_
_entity_poly.entity_id
_entity_poly.type
_entity_poly.pdbx_seq_one_letter_code
_entity_poly.pdbx_strand_id
1 'polypeptide(L)'
;IANATFERLAARAIEARAVGRVIDIPDDALDVLAWLYGAKHLHKALEVIQAGRVKRVVGEKSGRVMYAVTGSGSHEAPYLCFPSHFCTCRSFFWECVSRGEALA
;
A
#
# COMPACT_ATOMS: atom_id res chain seq x y z
N ILE A 1 -20.26 -2.38 -6.93
CA ILE A 1 -20.04 -3.03 -5.60
C ILE A 1 -18.73 -2.53 -4.99
N ALA A 2 -17.57 -2.70 -5.65
CA ALA A 2 -16.27 -2.27 -5.12
C ALA A 2 -16.21 -0.78 -4.70
N ASN A 3 -16.72 0.15 -5.53
CA ASN A 3 -16.69 1.59 -5.20
C ASN A 3 -17.38 1.93 -3.87
N ALA A 4 -18.59 1.41 -3.64
CA ALA A 4 -19.32 1.66 -2.39
C ALA A 4 -18.60 1.09 -1.17
N THR A 5 -17.94 -0.08 -1.32
CA THR A 5 -17.11 -0.66 -0.24
C THR A 5 -15.89 0.21 0.04
N PHE A 6 -15.22 0.74 -0.98
CA PHE A 6 -14.08 1.65 -0.81
C PHE A 6 -14.46 3.00 -0.21
N GLU A 7 -15.61 3.56 -0.57
CA GLU A 7 -16.14 4.78 0.04
C GLU A 7 -16.39 4.60 1.54
N ARG A 8 -17.01 3.48 1.93
CA ARG A 8 -17.20 3.13 3.35
C ARG A 8 -15.86 2.96 4.08
N LEU A 9 -14.90 2.27 3.47
CA LEU A 9 -13.57 2.08 4.06
C LEU A 9 -12.84 3.42 4.22
N ALA A 10 -12.91 4.30 3.22
CA ALA A 10 -12.30 5.63 3.27
C ALA A 10 -12.92 6.49 4.37
N ALA A 11 -14.24 6.49 4.51
CA ALA A 11 -14.93 7.21 5.60
C ALA A 11 -14.45 6.72 6.97
N ARG A 12 -14.39 5.40 7.18
CA ARG A 12 -13.86 4.79 8.43
C ARG A 12 -12.40 5.17 8.69
N ALA A 13 -11.58 5.25 7.65
CA ALA A 13 -10.18 5.66 7.77
C ALA A 13 -10.05 7.11 8.24
N ILE A 14 -10.89 8.01 7.71
CA ILE A 14 -10.92 9.42 8.11
C ILE A 14 -11.33 9.55 9.57
N GLU A 15 -12.40 8.86 9.98
CA GLU A 15 -12.88 8.87 11.36
C GLU A 15 -11.83 8.32 12.33
N ALA A 16 -11.26 7.15 12.03
CA ALA A 16 -10.21 6.54 12.84
C ALA A 16 -9.00 7.47 13.00
N ARG A 17 -8.58 8.13 11.90
CA ARG A 17 -7.50 9.12 11.92
C ARG A 17 -7.83 10.34 12.78
N ALA A 18 -9.06 10.85 12.71
CA ALA A 18 -9.49 12.02 13.48
C ALA A 18 -9.41 11.77 15.00
N VAL A 19 -9.68 10.54 15.44
CA VAL A 19 -9.61 10.15 16.87
C VAL A 19 -8.31 9.44 17.26
N GLY A 20 -7.33 9.34 16.37
CA GLY A 20 -6.04 8.68 16.63
C GLY A 20 -6.13 7.17 16.86
N ARG A 21 -7.17 6.51 16.35
CA ARG A 21 -7.41 5.07 16.49
C ARG A 21 -6.88 4.30 15.28
N VAL A 22 -6.43 3.06 15.50
CA VAL A 22 -6.16 2.10 14.41
C VAL A 22 -7.48 1.76 13.71
N ILE A 23 -7.48 1.86 12.38
CA ILE A 23 -8.62 1.43 11.57
C ILE A 23 -8.75 -0.10 11.63
N ASP A 24 -9.98 -0.56 11.88
CA ASP A 24 -10.36 -1.95 11.67
C ASP A 24 -10.97 -2.09 10.28
N ILE A 25 -10.37 -2.94 9.45
CA ILE A 25 -10.75 -3.15 8.05
C ILE A 25 -11.82 -4.25 8.02
N PRO A 26 -13.06 -3.96 7.59
CA PRO A 26 -14.12 -4.95 7.51
C PRO A 26 -13.81 -6.11 6.55
N ASP A 27 -14.33 -7.30 6.85
CA ASP A 27 -14.14 -8.51 6.02
C ASP A 27 -14.61 -8.31 4.57
N ASP A 28 -15.73 -7.62 4.34
CA ASP A 28 -16.22 -7.34 2.98
C ASP A 28 -15.25 -6.45 2.18
N ALA A 29 -14.52 -5.56 2.85
CA ALA A 29 -13.47 -4.77 2.23
C ALA A 29 -12.21 -5.61 1.95
N LEU A 30 -11.85 -6.52 2.86
CA LEU A 30 -10.75 -7.47 2.65
C LEU A 30 -11.03 -8.40 1.47
N ASP A 31 -12.26 -8.90 1.34
CA ASP A 31 -12.69 -9.75 0.23
C ASP A 31 -12.60 -9.02 -1.11
N VAL A 32 -13.09 -7.78 -1.18
CA VAL A 32 -12.99 -6.94 -2.39
C VAL A 32 -11.52 -6.67 -2.76
N LEU A 33 -10.67 -6.37 -1.77
CA LEU A 33 -9.25 -6.15 -1.98
C LEU A 33 -8.53 -7.43 -2.46
N ALA A 34 -8.86 -8.58 -1.87
CA ALA A 34 -8.30 -9.87 -2.24
C ALA A 34 -8.71 -10.26 -3.66
N TRP A 35 -9.95 -9.97 -4.05
CA TRP A 35 -10.46 -10.20 -5.40
C TRP A 35 -9.78 -9.30 -6.44
N LEU A 36 -9.57 -8.01 -6.14
CA LEU A 36 -8.97 -7.05 -7.08
C LEU A 36 -7.47 -7.24 -7.27
N TYR A 37 -6.72 -7.44 -6.18
CA TYR A 37 -5.26 -7.42 -6.20
C TYR A 37 -4.65 -8.82 -6.01
N GLY A 38 -5.47 -9.82 -5.73
CA GLY A 38 -5.04 -11.16 -5.37
C GLY A 38 -4.76 -11.30 -3.88
N ALA A 39 -5.30 -12.37 -3.27
CA ALA A 39 -5.17 -12.66 -1.83
C ALA A 39 -3.72 -12.66 -1.34
N LYS A 40 -2.78 -13.16 -2.15
CA LYS A 40 -1.34 -13.19 -1.84
C LYS A 40 -0.74 -11.79 -1.71
N HIS A 41 -1.12 -10.86 -2.60
CA HIS A 41 -0.61 -9.49 -2.55
C HIS A 41 -1.24 -8.71 -1.39
N LEU A 42 -2.55 -8.91 -1.15
CA LEU A 42 -3.22 -8.33 0.00
C LEU A 42 -2.58 -8.78 1.32
N HIS A 43 -2.36 -10.09 1.49
CA HIS A 43 -1.75 -10.63 2.70
C HIS A 43 -0.38 -9.99 2.98
N LYS A 44 0.49 -9.91 1.97
CA LYS A 44 1.79 -9.24 2.09
C LYS A 44 1.67 -7.76 2.43
N ALA A 45 0.71 -7.05 1.83
CA ALA A 45 0.48 -5.64 2.12
C ALA A 45 0.05 -5.42 3.58
N LEU A 46 -0.85 -6.27 4.08
CA LEU A 46 -1.29 -6.25 5.49
C LEU A 46 -0.13 -6.55 6.43
N GLU A 47 0.68 -7.57 6.15
CA GLU A 47 1.85 -7.94 6.94
C GLU A 47 2.86 -6.79 7.04
N VAL A 48 3.16 -6.12 5.92
CA VAL A 48 4.07 -4.98 5.85
C VAL A 48 3.57 -3.80 6.70
N ILE A 49 2.25 -3.53 6.65
CA ILE A 49 1.62 -2.46 7.44
C ILE A 49 1.60 -2.81 8.93
N GLN A 50 1.17 -4.02 9.29
CA GLN A 50 1.05 -4.48 10.67
C GLN A 50 2.42 -4.57 11.37
N ALA A 51 3.47 -4.91 10.63
CA ALA A 51 4.84 -4.92 11.13
C ALA A 51 5.44 -3.51 11.34
N GLY A 52 4.69 -2.43 11.05
CA GLY A 52 5.16 -1.06 11.21
C GLY A 52 6.28 -0.67 10.24
N ARG A 53 6.44 -1.42 9.14
CA ARG A 53 7.55 -1.24 8.19
C ARG A 53 7.32 -0.12 7.19
N VAL A 54 6.20 0.61 7.27
CA VAL A 54 5.82 1.68 6.33
C VAL A 54 5.92 3.04 7.01
N LYS A 55 6.77 3.92 6.48
CA LYS A 55 6.87 5.31 6.89
C LYS A 55 6.41 6.25 5.77
N ARG A 56 5.41 7.07 6.05
CA ARG A 56 4.97 8.14 5.15
C ARG A 56 6.00 9.29 5.17
N VAL A 57 6.40 9.75 3.99
CA VAL A 57 7.30 10.88 3.79
C VAL A 57 6.61 11.92 2.91
N VAL A 58 6.69 13.19 3.32
CA VAL A 58 6.10 14.31 2.59
C VAL A 58 7.20 15.32 2.27
N GLY A 59 7.36 15.65 0.99
CA GLY A 59 8.29 16.69 0.56
C GLY A 59 7.82 18.05 1.02
N GLU A 60 8.60 18.73 1.87
CA GLU A 60 8.23 19.99 2.52
C GLU A 60 7.79 21.07 1.53
N LYS A 61 8.56 21.29 0.46
CA LYS A 61 8.26 22.32 -0.55
C LYS A 61 7.25 21.88 -1.61
N SER A 62 7.27 20.61 -1.98
CA SER A 62 6.50 20.10 -3.13
C SER A 62 5.16 19.48 -2.75
N GLY A 63 4.94 19.18 -1.47
CA GLY A 63 3.77 18.43 -0.98
C GLY A 63 3.71 16.98 -1.46
N ARG A 64 4.68 16.52 -2.26
CA ARG A 64 4.68 15.15 -2.83
C ARG A 64 4.79 14.12 -1.71
N VAL A 65 4.02 13.04 -1.83
CA VAL A 65 3.98 11.95 -0.85
C VAL A 65 4.66 10.72 -1.43
N MET A 66 5.53 10.11 -0.63
CA MET A 66 6.09 8.77 -0.88
C MET A 66 6.09 7.95 0.40
N TYR A 67 6.28 6.65 0.27
CA TYR A 67 6.37 5.73 1.40
C TYR A 67 7.73 5.04 1.39
N ALA A 68 8.47 5.18 2.49
CA ALA A 68 9.67 4.39 2.73
C ALA A 68 9.26 3.09 3.41
N VAL A 69 9.60 1.95 2.81
CA VAL A 69 9.21 0.64 3.28
C VAL A 69 10.43 -0.20 3.59
N THR A 70 10.51 -0.73 4.81
CA THR A 70 11.60 -1.62 5.22
C THR A 70 11.38 -3.02 4.67
N GLY A 71 12.43 -3.64 4.13
CA GLY A 71 12.41 -5.02 3.68
C GLY A 71 12.07 -6.00 4.80
N SER A 72 11.69 -7.22 4.43
CA SER A 72 11.37 -8.28 5.39
C SER A 72 12.63 -8.97 5.94
N GLY A 73 13.74 -8.93 5.21
CA GLY A 73 15.02 -9.49 5.64
C GLY A 73 15.93 -8.50 6.36
N SER A 74 16.77 -8.99 7.27
CA SER A 74 17.79 -8.19 8.00
C SER A 74 18.79 -7.46 7.07
N HIS A 75 18.94 -7.95 5.83
CA HIS A 75 19.86 -7.41 4.82
C HIS A 75 19.14 -6.72 3.66
N GLU A 76 17.81 -6.67 3.69
CA GLU A 76 17.03 -6.11 2.59
C GLU A 76 16.98 -4.58 2.71
N ALA A 77 17.56 -3.90 1.72
CA ALA A 77 17.56 -2.44 1.67
C ALA A 77 16.11 -1.91 1.65
N PRO A 78 15.81 -0.81 2.37
CA PRO A 78 14.52 -0.16 2.26
C PRO A 78 14.22 0.25 0.82
N TYR A 79 12.95 0.18 0.43
CA TYR A 79 12.49 0.63 -0.88
C TYR A 79 11.51 1.79 -0.76
N LEU A 80 11.41 2.58 -1.83
CA LEU A 80 10.50 3.71 -1.95
C LEU A 80 9.30 3.32 -2.81
N CYS A 81 8.11 3.61 -2.31
CA CYS A 81 6.86 3.48 -3.04
C CYS A 81 6.26 4.86 -3.29
N PHE A 82 6.16 5.22 -4.56
CA PHE A 82 5.41 6.37 -5.06
C PHE A 82 4.02 5.87 -5.46
N PRO A 83 2.99 6.19 -4.67
CA PRO A 83 1.69 5.49 -4.71
C PRO A 83 0.99 5.51 -6.07
N SER A 84 1.34 6.44 -6.95
CA SER A 84 0.67 6.61 -8.24
C SER A 84 1.32 5.89 -9.42
N HIS A 85 2.62 5.51 -9.37
CA HIS A 85 3.29 5.05 -10.60
C HIS A 85 4.59 4.26 -10.44
N PHE A 86 5.25 4.24 -9.27
CA PHE A 86 6.59 3.67 -9.20
C PHE A 86 6.93 3.09 -7.83
N CYS A 87 7.60 1.94 -7.84
CA CYS A 87 8.18 1.37 -6.63
C CYS A 87 9.61 0.90 -6.92
N THR A 88 10.55 1.17 -6.02
CA THR A 88 11.95 0.71 -6.16
C THR A 88 12.14 -0.74 -5.70
N CYS A 89 11.07 -1.48 -5.39
CA CYS A 89 11.18 -2.86 -4.94
C CYS A 89 11.57 -3.80 -6.08
N ARG A 90 12.15 -4.95 -5.73
CA ARG A 90 12.60 -5.94 -6.73
C ARG A 90 11.44 -6.49 -7.57
N SER A 91 10.25 -6.65 -6.98
CA SER A 91 9.06 -7.11 -7.68
C SER A 91 8.64 -6.16 -8.79
N PHE A 92 8.55 -4.85 -8.52
CA PHE A 92 8.20 -3.84 -9.52
C PHE A 92 9.23 -3.78 -10.65
N PHE A 93 10.53 -3.86 -10.33
CA PHE A 93 11.58 -3.92 -11.35
C PHE A 93 11.41 -5.14 -12.28
N TRP A 94 11.10 -6.31 -11.72
CA TRP A 94 10.91 -7.51 -12.52
C TRP A 94 9.66 -7.42 -13.41
N GLU A 95 8.55 -6.98 -12.84
CA GLU A 95 7.26 -6.91 -13.54
C GLU A 95 7.22 -5.81 -14.59
N CYS A 96 7.63 -4.58 -14.25
CA CYS A 96 7.48 -3.43 -15.16
C CYS A 96 8.70 -3.18 -16.05
N VAL A 97 9.92 -3.47 -15.58
CA VAL A 97 11.14 -3.19 -16.34
C VAL A 97 11.63 -4.42 -17.09
N SER A 98 11.67 -5.58 -16.43
CA SER A 98 12.28 -6.78 -17.01
C SER A 98 11.33 -7.55 -17.95
N ARG A 99 10.01 -7.51 -17.69
CA ARG A 99 9.00 -8.18 -18.54
C ARG A 99 8.41 -7.29 -19.64
N GLY A 100 8.71 -5.99 -19.65
CA GLY A 100 8.24 -5.05 -20.67
C GLY A 100 6.73 -4.78 -20.65
N GLU A 101 6.03 -5.08 -19.55
CA GLU A 101 4.62 -4.71 -19.36
C GLU A 101 4.55 -3.19 -19.12
N ALA A 102 4.52 -2.42 -20.22
CA ALA A 102 4.16 -1.01 -20.17
C ALA A 102 2.68 -0.88 -19.79
N LEU A 103 2.36 0.07 -18.91
CA LEU A 103 0.98 0.49 -18.69
C LEU A 103 0.42 0.99 -20.04
N ALA A 104 -0.56 0.26 -20.59
CA ALA A 104 -1.32 0.67 -21.77
C ALA A 104 -2.25 1.84 -21.44
#